data_AF-A0A7H4MKX0-F1
#
_entry.id   AF-A0A7H4MKX0-F1
#
_cell.length_a   1.000
_cell.length_b   1.000
_cell.length_c   1.000
_cell.angle_alpha   90.00
_cell.angle_beta   90.00
_cell.angle_gamma   90.00
#
_symmetry.space_group_name_H-M   'P 1'
#
loop_
_entity.id
_entity.type
_entity.pdbx_description
1 polymer ?
#
loop_
_entity_poly.entity_id
_entity_poly.type
_entity_poly.pdbx_seq_one_letter_code
_entity_poly.pdbx_strand_id
1 'polypeptide(L)'
;MTRDCDLVKTDALDAFNQQLTGYRWLPVVADENSTCPQRGFVTDHLDDAMLNNGDVDIYLCGPPPMVNAVATALRDRGISPAGFWYEKFIASQSAAA
;
A
#
# COMPACT_ATOMS: atom_id res chain seq x y z
N MET A 1 4.02 4.26 12.89
CA MET A 1 4.73 4.99 11.83
C MET A 1 5.82 4.08 11.31
N THR A 2 5.87 3.85 10.00
CA THR A 2 6.87 2.97 9.38
C THR A 2 8.20 3.67 9.25
N ARG A 3 9.29 2.91 9.39
CA ARG A 3 10.70 3.32 9.29
C ARG A 3 11.42 2.46 8.26
N ASP A 4 12.64 2.83 7.87
CA ASP A 4 13.44 2.10 6.88
C ASP A 4 13.64 0.62 7.26
N CYS A 5 13.77 0.32 8.55
CA CYS A 5 13.91 -1.05 9.05
C CYS A 5 12.66 -1.91 8.89
N ASP A 6 11.50 -1.30 8.66
CA ASP A 6 10.23 -2.01 8.45
C ASP A 6 10.08 -2.47 6.98
N LEU A 7 10.95 -1.99 6.07
CA LEU A 7 11.05 -2.53 4.72
C LEU A 7 11.66 -3.92 4.76
N VAL A 8 10.91 -4.90 4.26
CA VAL A 8 11.31 -6.31 4.25
C VAL A 8 11.10 -6.90 2.87
N LYS A 9 11.90 -7.93 2.54
CA LYS A 9 11.84 -8.66 1.26
C LYS A 9 12.10 -7.78 0.01
N THR A 10 12.76 -6.64 0.17
CA THR A 10 13.08 -5.70 -0.92
C THR A 10 13.83 -6.37 -2.06
N ASP A 11 14.86 -7.17 -1.76
CA ASP A 11 15.66 -7.88 -2.78
C ASP A 11 14.81 -8.84 -3.63
N ALA A 12 13.80 -9.47 -3.01
CA ALA A 12 12.89 -10.37 -3.72
C ALA A 12 11.93 -9.61 -4.63
N LEU A 13 11.43 -8.44 -4.17
CA LEU A 13 10.59 -7.57 -4.99
C LEU A 13 11.38 -6.96 -6.15
N ASP A 14 12.64 -6.58 -5.92
CA ASP A 14 13.55 -6.10 -6.97
C ASP A 14 13.86 -7.17 -8.02
N ALA A 15 14.01 -8.43 -7.60
CA ALA A 15 14.19 -9.54 -8.53
C ALA A 15 12.99 -9.74 -9.47
N PHE A 16 11.76 -9.41 -9.03
CA PHE A 16 10.57 -9.53 -9.88
C PHE A 16 10.52 -8.48 -11.00
N ASN A 17 11.13 -7.30 -10.81
CA ASN A 17 11.24 -6.29 -11.88
C ASN A 17 11.97 -6.84 -13.12
N GLN A 18 12.86 -7.83 -12.94
CA GLN A 18 13.61 -8.46 -14.03
C GLN A 18 12.87 -9.66 -14.66
N GLN A 19 11.85 -10.19 -13.98
CA GLN A 19 11.18 -11.45 -14.35
C GLN A 19 9.77 -11.23 -14.90
N LEU A 20 9.09 -10.15 -14.50
CA LEU A 20 7.70 -9.89 -14.81
C LEU A 20 7.55 -8.62 -15.64
N THR A 21 7.11 -8.77 -16.89
CA THR A 21 6.79 -7.61 -17.75
C THR A 21 5.64 -6.82 -17.14
N GLY A 22 5.82 -5.50 -17.00
CA GLY A 22 4.79 -4.61 -16.45
C GLY A 22 4.68 -4.62 -14.92
N TYR A 23 5.57 -5.33 -14.23
CA TYR A 23 5.67 -5.26 -12.77
C TYR A 23 6.48 -4.04 -12.33
N ARG A 24 5.98 -3.36 -11.30
CA ARG A 24 6.66 -2.28 -10.59
C ARG A 24 6.23 -2.34 -9.14
N TRP A 25 7.18 -2.21 -8.23
CA TRP A 25 6.90 -2.03 -6.81
C TRP A 25 7.54 -0.72 -6.32
N LEU A 26 6.91 -0.09 -5.33
CA LEU A 26 7.32 1.21 -4.80
C LEU A 26 7.28 1.14 -3.27
N PRO A 27 8.42 1.23 -2.56
CA PRO A 27 8.42 1.33 -1.11
C PRO A 27 7.86 2.70 -0.70
N VAL A 28 7.11 2.77 0.39
CA VAL A 28 6.66 4.03 1.01
C VAL A 28 6.94 3.96 2.51
N VAL A 29 7.62 4.97 3.05
CA VAL A 29 8.01 5.03 4.46
C VAL A 29 7.47 6.32 5.10
N ALA A 30 6.73 6.19 6.20
CA ALA A 30 6.10 7.33 6.86
C ALA A 30 7.08 8.24 7.61
N ASP A 31 8.29 7.76 7.89
CA ASP A 31 9.36 8.56 8.49
C ASP A 31 9.88 9.68 7.58
N GLU A 32 9.75 10.92 8.04
CA GLU A 32 10.23 12.12 7.33
C GLU A 32 11.75 12.10 7.16
N ASN A 33 12.47 11.44 8.07
CA ASN A 33 13.93 11.28 8.03
C ASN A 33 14.38 10.03 7.24
N SER A 34 13.44 9.29 6.66
CA SER A 34 13.73 8.13 5.82
C SER A 34 14.57 8.53 4.60
N THR A 35 15.43 7.60 4.16
CA THR A 35 16.13 7.71 2.88
C THR A 35 15.29 7.25 1.69
N CYS A 36 14.10 6.69 1.94
CA CYS A 36 13.15 6.28 0.92
C CYS A 36 12.68 7.50 0.10
N PRO A 37 12.66 7.43 -1.25
CA PRO A 37 12.17 8.55 -2.06
C PRO A 37 10.70 8.91 -1.78
N GLN A 38 9.86 7.90 -1.57
CA GLN A 38 8.43 8.06 -1.29
C GLN A 38 8.20 8.11 0.22
N ARG A 39 8.31 9.31 0.79
CA ARG A 39 8.02 9.56 2.21
C ARG A 39 6.54 9.87 2.43
N GLY A 40 6.02 9.54 3.60
CA GLY A 40 4.62 9.78 3.98
C GLY A 40 3.77 8.52 3.93
N PHE A 41 2.49 8.65 3.54
CA PHE A 41 1.55 7.53 3.52
C PHE A 41 1.30 7.05 2.09
N VAL A 42 0.90 5.78 1.95
CA VAL A 42 0.60 5.17 0.64
C VAL A 42 -0.42 6.01 -0.15
N THR A 43 -1.39 6.62 0.53
CA THR A 43 -2.40 7.50 -0.08
C THR A 43 -1.84 8.71 -0.82
N ASP A 44 -0.65 9.18 -0.43
CA ASP A 44 0.03 10.33 -1.05
C ASP A 44 0.70 9.96 -2.37
N HIS A 45 0.97 8.66 -2.56
CA HIS A 45 1.71 8.11 -3.70
C HIS A 45 0.84 7.27 -4.65
N LEU A 46 -0.49 7.27 -4.46
CA LEU A 46 -1.43 6.72 -5.44
C LEU A 46 -1.49 7.66 -6.64
N ASP A 47 -0.87 7.28 -7.76
CA ASP A 47 -0.87 8.04 -9.00
C ASP A 47 -2.10 7.72 -9.88
N ASP A 48 -2.54 8.67 -10.71
CA ASP A 48 -3.75 8.48 -11.54
C ASP A 48 -3.57 7.38 -12.60
N ALA A 49 -2.33 7.12 -13.03
CA ALA A 49 -2.03 6.08 -14.00
C ALA A 49 -2.19 4.66 -13.40
N MET A 50 -1.84 4.48 -12.12
CA MET A 50 -2.07 3.26 -11.35
C MET A 50 -3.56 3.02 -11.15
N LEU A 51 -4.31 4.09 -10.91
CA LEU A 51 -5.75 4.00 -10.66
C LEU A 51 -6.56 3.78 -11.94
N ASN A 52 -5.96 4.01 -13.11
CA ASN A 52 -6.52 3.74 -14.44
C ASN A 52 -7.99 4.19 -14.58
N ASN A 53 -8.31 5.38 -14.06
CA ASN A 53 -9.67 5.94 -14.04
C ASN A 53 -10.74 4.97 -13.47
N GLY A 54 -10.36 4.11 -12.51
CA GLY A 54 -11.22 3.10 -11.90
C GLY A 54 -11.21 1.73 -12.59
N ASP A 55 -10.60 1.59 -13.77
CA ASP A 55 -10.46 0.29 -14.45
C ASP A 55 -9.23 -0.48 -13.90
N VAL A 56 -9.29 -0.77 -12.59
CA VAL A 56 -8.24 -1.47 -11.87
C VAL A 56 -8.81 -2.32 -10.74
N ASP A 57 -8.15 -3.44 -10.48
CA ASP A 57 -8.41 -4.32 -9.36
C ASP A 57 -7.45 -4.00 -8.21
N ILE A 58 -7.99 -3.57 -7.07
CA ILE A 58 -7.21 -3.14 -5.90
C ILE A 58 -7.27 -4.22 -4.82
N TYR A 59 -6.09 -4.74 -4.47
CA TYR A 59 -5.89 -5.66 -3.36
C TYR A 59 -5.13 -4.95 -2.23
N LEU A 60 -5.73 -4.86 -1.06
CA LEU A 60 -5.22 -4.04 0.04
C LEU A 60 -5.13 -4.82 1.35
N CYS A 61 -3.94 -4.89 1.94
CA CYS A 61 -3.75 -5.58 3.21
C CYS A 61 -2.99 -4.69 4.20
N GLY A 62 -3.45 -4.62 5.45
CA GLY A 62 -2.73 -3.90 6.50
C GLY A 62 -3.57 -3.57 7.74
N PRO A 63 -3.06 -2.71 8.64
CA PRO A 63 -3.79 -2.28 9.81
C PRO A 63 -5.12 -1.59 9.45
N PRO A 64 -6.19 -1.73 10.27
CA PRO A 64 -7.49 -1.11 9.98
C PRO A 64 -7.43 0.40 9.66
N PRO A 65 -6.62 1.23 10.34
CA PRO A 65 -6.49 2.65 9.99
C PRO A 65 -5.96 2.88 8.57
N MET A 66 -5.01 2.07 8.11
CA MET A 66 -4.43 2.16 6.77
C MET A 66 -5.48 1.82 5.70
N VAL A 67 -6.20 0.72 5.89
CA VAL A 67 -7.25 0.27 4.96
C VAL A 67 -8.35 1.33 4.84
N ASN A 68 -8.78 1.90 5.97
CA ASN A 68 -9.80 2.95 5.98
C ASN A 68 -9.32 4.25 5.31
N ALA A 69 -8.03 4.59 5.44
CA ALA A 69 -7.45 5.78 4.81
C ALA A 69 -7.44 5.64 3.28
N VAL A 70 -7.02 4.49 2.74
CA VAL A 70 -7.03 4.25 1.29
C VAL A 70 -8.46 4.26 0.73
N ALA A 71 -9.40 3.58 1.40
CA ALA A 71 -10.81 3.59 0.98
C ALA A 71 -11.40 5.02 0.97
N THR A 72 -11.01 5.85 1.94
CA THR A 72 -11.41 7.27 1.99
C THR A 72 -10.78 8.07 0.86
N ALA A 73 -9.48 7.90 0.61
CA ALA A 73 -8.78 8.61 -0.45
C ALA A 73 -9.38 8.31 -1.85
N LEU A 74 -9.72 7.05 -2.13
CA LEU A 74 -10.37 6.68 -3.39
C LEU A 74 -11.74 7.33 -3.54
N ARG A 75 -12.56 7.30 -2.48
CA ARG A 75 -13.89 7.93 -2.46
C ARG A 75 -13.80 9.44 -2.66
N ASP A 76 -12.89 10.11 -1.97
CA ASP A 76 -12.75 11.57 -2.03
C ASP A 76 -12.24 12.02 -3.41
N ARG A 77 -11.51 11.16 -4.12
CA ARG A 77 -11.11 11.34 -5.54
C ARG A 77 -12.22 10.96 -6.53
N GLY A 78 -13.35 10.41 -6.08
CA GLY A 78 -14.44 9.97 -6.95
C GLY A 78 -14.13 8.72 -7.77
N ILE A 79 -13.12 7.92 -7.37
CA ILE A 79 -12.66 6.74 -8.11
C ILE A 79 -13.39 5.50 -7.59
N SER A 80 -14.05 4.78 -8.50
CA SER A 80 -14.67 3.48 -8.22
C SER A 80 -13.86 2.39 -8.94
N PRO A 81 -13.02 1.62 -8.23
CA PRO A 81 -12.26 0.53 -8.84
C PRO A 81 -13.19 -0.59 -9.33
N ALA A 82 -12.77 -1.32 -10.35
CA ALA A 82 -13.46 -2.50 -10.87
C ALA A 82 -13.65 -3.57 -9.78
N GLY A 83 -12.66 -3.70 -8.89
CA GLY A 83 -12.78 -4.46 -7.65
C GLY A 83 -11.89 -3.91 -6.54
N PHE A 84 -12.39 -4.02 -5.30
CA PHE A 84 -11.68 -3.58 -4.10
C PHE A 84 -11.76 -4.67 -3.04
N TRP A 85 -10.70 -5.46 -2.91
CA TRP A 85 -10.57 -6.53 -1.92
C TRP A 85 -9.59 -6.10 -0.85
N TYR A 86 -9.97 -6.29 0.41
CA TYR A 86 -9.10 -5.91 1.50
C TYR A 86 -9.09 -6.90 2.66
N GLU A 87 -7.95 -6.96 3.32
CA GLU A 87 -7.74 -7.70 4.56
C GLU A 87 -7.21 -6.74 5.65
N LYS A 88 -7.81 -6.83 6.84
CA LYS A 88 -7.46 -5.99 7.98
C LYS A 88 -6.75 -6.84 9.03
N PHE A 89 -5.55 -6.43 9.43
CA PHE A 89 -4.84 -7.02 10.56
C PHE A 89 -5.47 -6.52 11.86
N ILE A 90 -6.51 -7.22 12.31
CA ILE A 90 -7.10 -7.01 13.62
C ILE A 90 -6.24 -7.78 14.62
N ALA A 91 -5.78 -7.10 15.68
CA ALA A 91 -5.08 -7.79 16.76
C ALA A 91 -5.99 -8.89 17.30
N SER A 92 -5.55 -10.15 17.18
CA SER A 92 -6.21 -11.26 17.85
C SER A 92 -6.27 -10.93 19.32
N GLN A 93 -7.48 -10.91 19.90
CA GLN A 93 -7.65 -10.84 21.34
C GLN A 93 -6.80 -11.98 21.92
N SER A 94 -5.72 -11.64 22.63
CA SER A 94 -4.97 -12.67 23.36
C SER A 94 -5.98 -13.31 24.31
N ALA A 95 -6.23 -14.60 24.16
CA ALA A 95 -6.84 -15.36 25.24
C ALA A 95 -5.95 -15.12 26.46
N ALA A 96 -6.50 -14.43 27.46
CA ALA A 96 -5.82 -14.23 28.72
C ALA A 96 -5.38 -15.61 29.24
N ALA A 97 -4.06 -15.77 29.42
CA ALA A 97 -3.48 -16.90 30.11
C ALA A 97 -3.32 -16.54 31.59
#